data_AF-A0A2N1U4R5-F1
#
_entry.id   AF-A0A2N1U4R5-F1
#
_cell.length_a   1.000
_cell.length_b   1.000
_cell.length_c   1.000
_cell.angle_alpha   90.00
_cell.angle_beta   90.00
_cell.angle_gamma   90.00
#
_symmetry.space_group_name_H-M   'P 1'
#
loop_
_entity.id
_entity.type
_entity.pdbx_description
1 polymer ?
#
loop_
_entity_poly.entity_id
_entity_poly.type
_entity_poly.pdbx_seq_one_letter_code
_entity_poly.pdbx_strand_id
1 'polypeptide(L)'
;MNKIKRECYRKDSIMCGSCKYQKKLAITGLVLYLASSVFAYSGGTGEPNSPYQIGIIADWNDLMTTSDDWDKHFIMIADVNLQGVVLTPVGNPTKNFTGVFDGNDNIIRNAVIYQPSSNYVGLFGYTGSGSQIHNLGVADVNIAGKNYVGGLIGQNYQGNITNCYTAGTVTGYINNGGYVGGLVGWNNEGTVNNCYSASTVAGYTHVGGLVGYSVAGNITGCHATGTITGHERIGGLVGIDGYAEGGGGPGSPPSIITNCYATGTVIGNGTSGAGQIGGLVGASANSTITGCHASGEISGNRSVGGLVGSIGARDVAIINCYATGAVNGTSGQIGGLVGLVSCANSSNIRNCYSTGDVSGGTDWVGGLVGQDYSNASINNCYSVGSVTGTTMVGGFIGKAGTDSITNCYSVGSVIGSDKVGGFVGECYTGCSISSCYSTGSVSGTSNVGGLVGINTGGSILGSFWDTQTSGWTTSGGGAGKTTAEMKNINTFIGWNFTTPIWKICNGGNYPKLAWQQLLAGDFVNPDGVGYYDLAYFTDQWLFEKLSYDIFSGSGDGVVNFRDFAVFANTWQGDKVQLAELASQWLKPSICCVDIAPAGGDGIVNFADFAALAENWLKGT
;
A
#
# COMPACT_ATOMS: atom_id res chain seq x y z
N MET A 1 -40.30 -48.16 48.03
CA MET A 1 -40.41 -49.32 48.93
C MET A 1 -39.16 -49.36 49.82
N ASN A 2 -39.34 -49.05 51.11
CA ASN A 2 -38.54 -49.38 52.32
C ASN A 2 -37.02 -49.08 52.31
N LYS A 3 -36.42 -48.10 53.03
CA LYS A 3 -36.46 -47.72 54.47
C LYS A 3 -36.25 -48.89 55.44
N ILE A 4 -35.17 -48.83 56.27
CA ILE A 4 -34.97 -49.27 57.68
C ILE A 4 -33.52 -48.89 58.07
N LYS A 5 -33.27 -47.86 58.91
CA LYS A 5 -33.13 -47.83 60.39
C LYS A 5 -32.04 -48.74 60.98
N ARG A 6 -31.05 -48.14 61.67
CA ARG A 6 -30.61 -48.52 63.04
C ARG A 6 -29.77 -47.43 63.71
N GLU A 7 -30.23 -47.03 64.89
CA GLU A 7 -29.58 -46.18 65.89
C GLU A 7 -28.90 -47.02 66.99
N CYS A 8 -28.19 -46.28 67.89
CA CYS A 8 -27.83 -46.58 69.29
C CYS A 8 -26.53 -47.37 69.51
N TYR A 9 -25.64 -47.09 70.48
CA TYR A 9 -25.73 -46.59 71.87
C TYR A 9 -24.40 -45.85 72.23
N ARG A 10 -24.35 -44.64 72.80
CA ARG A 10 -24.47 -44.21 74.23
C ARG A 10 -23.43 -44.82 75.19
N LYS A 11 -22.57 -43.97 75.80
CA LYS A 11 -22.54 -43.76 77.27
C LYS A 11 -21.62 -42.61 77.73
N ASP A 12 -22.18 -41.86 78.66
CA ASP A 12 -21.69 -40.66 79.34
C ASP A 12 -20.53 -40.92 80.31
N SER A 13 -19.78 -39.85 80.64
CA SER A 13 -19.80 -39.21 81.98
C SER A 13 -18.43 -38.80 82.57
N ILE A 14 -18.43 -37.55 83.05
CA ILE A 14 -17.83 -37.01 84.28
C ILE A 14 -16.37 -36.51 84.29
N MET A 15 -16.28 -35.30 84.86
CA MET A 15 -15.18 -34.37 85.04
C MET A 15 -14.27 -34.69 86.23
N CYS A 16 -13.07 -34.08 86.15
CA CYS A 16 -12.24 -33.52 87.22
C CYS A 16 -11.37 -34.46 88.08
N GLY A 17 -10.04 -34.28 87.98
CA GLY A 17 -9.04 -34.91 88.85
C GLY A 17 -7.62 -34.56 88.42
N SER A 18 -7.09 -33.50 89.02
CA SER A 18 -5.72 -32.97 88.90
C SER A 18 -4.60 -34.02 89.07
N CYS A 19 -3.59 -34.00 88.19
CA CYS A 19 -2.21 -34.29 88.60
C CYS A 19 -1.18 -33.64 87.66
N LYS A 20 -0.21 -32.95 88.28
CA LYS A 20 0.86 -32.18 87.64
C LYS A 20 1.77 -33.08 86.79
N TYR A 21 2.02 -32.69 85.55
CA TYR A 21 3.32 -32.91 84.91
C TYR A 21 3.68 -31.69 84.07
N GLN A 22 4.68 -30.94 84.54
CA GLN A 22 5.33 -29.92 83.74
C GLN A 22 6.10 -30.61 82.60
N LYS A 23 5.67 -30.40 81.37
CA LYS A 23 6.54 -30.41 80.21
C LYS A 23 6.30 -29.14 79.42
N LYS A 24 7.28 -28.25 79.46
CA LYS A 24 7.49 -27.22 78.44
C LYS A 24 7.44 -27.92 77.07
N LEU A 25 6.47 -27.57 76.24
CA LEU A 25 6.61 -27.69 74.81
C LEU A 25 6.04 -26.42 74.20
N ALA A 26 6.89 -25.77 73.42
CA ALA A 26 6.71 -24.43 72.91
C ALA A 26 5.43 -24.29 72.09
N ILE A 27 4.75 -23.17 72.29
CA ILE A 27 3.78 -22.60 71.35
C ILE A 27 4.56 -22.31 70.06
N THR A 28 4.58 -23.24 69.12
CA THR A 28 4.87 -22.89 67.73
C THR A 28 3.62 -22.21 67.20
N GLY A 29 3.62 -20.88 67.31
CA GLY A 29 2.72 -20.04 66.55
C GLY A 29 2.83 -20.42 65.09
N LEU A 30 1.73 -20.91 64.54
CA LEU A 30 1.52 -20.99 63.10
C LEU A 30 1.38 -19.54 62.62
N VAL A 31 2.52 -18.87 62.43
CA VAL A 31 2.57 -17.68 61.59
C VAL A 31 2.35 -18.20 60.19
N LEU A 32 1.11 -18.07 59.72
CA LEU A 32 0.79 -18.18 58.31
C LEU A 32 1.58 -17.06 57.61
N TYR A 33 2.79 -17.36 57.18
CA TYR A 33 3.53 -16.51 56.26
C TYR A 33 2.73 -16.62 54.95
N LEU A 34 1.76 -15.72 54.76
CA LEU A 34 1.39 -15.33 53.41
C LEU A 34 2.67 -14.75 52.84
N ALA A 35 3.44 -15.58 52.12
CA ALA A 35 4.39 -15.06 51.17
C ALA A 35 3.53 -14.22 50.23
N SER A 36 3.54 -12.90 50.42
CA SER A 36 3.17 -11.99 49.36
C SER A 36 4.15 -12.35 48.24
N SER A 37 3.69 -13.12 47.26
CA SER A 37 4.39 -13.23 46.00
C SER A 37 4.52 -11.80 45.51
N VAL A 38 5.73 -11.25 45.58
CA VAL A 38 6.06 -10.05 44.84
C VAL A 38 5.95 -10.51 43.40
N PHE A 39 4.79 -10.29 42.78
CA PHE A 39 4.64 -10.57 41.36
C PHE A 39 5.65 -9.65 40.64
N ALA A 40 6.42 -10.22 39.71
CA ALA A 40 7.35 -9.45 38.88
C ALA A 40 6.63 -8.52 37.90
N TYR A 41 5.30 -8.58 37.84
CA TYR A 41 4.43 -7.77 37.01
C TYR A 41 3.15 -7.48 37.80
N SER A 42 2.30 -6.58 37.31
CA SER A 42 1.01 -6.23 37.93
C SER A 42 0.04 -7.42 38.10
N GLY A 43 0.30 -8.55 37.44
CA GLY A 43 -0.43 -9.80 37.58
C GLY A 43 -0.02 -10.84 36.55
N GLY A 44 -0.63 -12.01 36.61
CA GLY A 44 -0.39 -13.11 35.68
C GLY A 44 0.80 -14.01 36.02
N THR A 45 0.99 -15.03 35.20
CA THR A 45 2.06 -16.04 35.35
C THR A 45 2.87 -16.24 34.06
N GLY A 46 2.63 -15.43 33.02
CA GLY A 46 3.27 -15.53 31.71
C GLY A 46 2.75 -16.67 30.83
N GLU A 47 1.73 -17.39 31.27
CA GLU A 47 1.11 -18.49 30.53
C GLU A 47 -0.02 -17.97 29.62
N PRO A 48 -0.38 -18.67 28.52
CA PRO A 48 -1.38 -18.18 27.56
C PRO A 48 -2.73 -17.78 28.17
N ASN A 49 -3.17 -18.47 29.23
CA ASN A 49 -4.44 -18.19 29.94
C ASN A 49 -4.28 -17.25 31.15
N SER A 50 -3.05 -16.83 31.44
CA SER A 50 -2.67 -15.98 32.56
C SER A 50 -1.44 -15.16 32.16
N PRO A 51 -1.54 -14.33 31.10
CA PRO A 51 -0.43 -13.53 30.62
C PRO A 51 0.04 -12.54 31.69
N TYR A 52 1.33 -12.22 31.69
CA TYR A 52 1.85 -11.16 32.54
C TYR A 52 1.21 -9.82 32.18
N GLN A 53 0.78 -9.08 33.18
CA GLN A 53 0.03 -7.83 33.00
C GLN A 53 0.97 -6.63 33.05
N ILE A 54 0.89 -5.78 32.02
CA ILE A 54 1.66 -4.55 31.92
C ILE A 54 0.71 -3.35 32.00
N GLY A 55 0.76 -2.61 33.10
CA GLY A 55 -0.07 -1.42 33.30
C GLY A 55 0.67 -0.23 33.91
N ILE A 56 1.90 -0.45 34.41
CA ILE A 56 2.73 0.59 35.01
C ILE A 56 4.18 0.50 34.51
N ILE A 57 4.95 1.57 34.75
CA ILE A 57 6.37 1.65 34.37
C ILE A 57 7.20 0.51 34.98
N ALA A 58 6.86 0.06 36.21
CA ALA A 58 7.57 -1.04 36.85
C ALA A 58 7.48 -2.33 36.03
N ASP A 59 6.28 -2.70 35.56
CA ASP A 59 6.07 -3.89 34.72
C ASP A 59 6.92 -3.85 33.44
N TRP A 60 7.04 -2.67 32.82
CA TRP A 60 7.87 -2.50 31.63
C TRP A 60 9.37 -2.64 31.97
N ASN A 61 9.82 -2.12 33.11
CA ASN A 61 11.19 -2.30 33.57
C ASN A 61 11.51 -3.77 33.86
N ASP A 62 10.56 -4.52 34.44
CA ASP A 62 10.71 -5.94 34.69
C ASP A 62 10.79 -6.73 33.38
N LEU A 63 9.97 -6.39 32.36
CA LEU A 63 10.08 -6.97 31.02
C LEU A 63 11.45 -6.71 30.37
N MET A 64 11.97 -5.47 30.46
CA MET A 64 13.27 -5.13 29.86
C MET A 64 14.45 -5.86 30.52
N THR A 65 14.34 -6.21 31.80
CA THR A 65 15.46 -6.74 32.59
C THR A 65 15.37 -8.25 32.85
N THR A 66 14.20 -8.85 32.69
CA THR A 66 13.95 -10.28 32.94
C THR A 66 13.90 -11.06 31.65
N SER A 67 15.07 -11.27 31.04
CA SER A 67 15.15 -11.94 29.73
C SER A 67 14.61 -13.39 29.74
N ASP A 68 14.50 -14.03 30.90
CA ASP A 68 13.87 -15.34 31.09
C ASP A 68 12.37 -15.38 30.82
N ASP A 69 11.71 -14.22 30.77
CA ASP A 69 10.29 -14.13 30.41
C ASP A 69 10.06 -13.83 28.91
N TRP A 70 11.09 -13.61 28.09
CA TRP A 70 10.93 -13.16 26.70
C TRP A 70 10.30 -14.20 25.74
N ASP A 71 10.02 -15.41 26.21
CA ASP A 71 9.25 -16.45 25.53
C ASP A 71 7.81 -16.59 26.07
N LYS A 72 7.42 -15.75 27.04
CA LYS A 72 6.12 -15.76 27.72
C LYS A 72 5.06 -14.88 27.06
N HIS A 73 3.85 -14.93 27.61
CA HIS A 73 2.71 -14.13 27.17
C HIS A 73 2.54 -12.88 28.04
N PHE A 74 2.35 -11.73 27.40
CA PHE A 74 2.15 -10.42 28.01
C PHE A 74 0.87 -9.79 27.47
N ILE A 75 0.15 -9.07 28.34
CA ILE A 75 -1.01 -8.26 27.95
C ILE A 75 -0.96 -6.91 28.64
N MET A 76 -1.24 -5.84 27.90
CA MET A 76 -1.40 -4.52 28.53
C MET A 76 -2.79 -4.38 29.15
N ILE A 77 -2.81 -3.81 30.36
CA ILE A 77 -4.05 -3.51 31.11
C ILE A 77 -4.32 -2.01 31.24
N ALA A 78 -3.35 -1.18 30.83
CA ALA A 78 -3.46 0.28 30.75
C ALA A 78 -2.37 0.86 29.83
N ASP A 79 -2.57 2.08 29.34
CA ASP A 79 -1.53 2.90 28.70
C ASP A 79 -0.30 3.08 29.63
N VAL A 80 0.89 3.05 29.05
CA VAL A 80 2.16 3.22 29.79
C VAL A 80 2.93 4.43 29.26
N ASN A 81 3.30 5.35 30.16
CA ASN A 81 4.11 6.51 29.83
C ASN A 81 5.57 6.28 30.27
N LEU A 82 6.50 6.20 29.30
CA LEU A 82 7.92 5.92 29.53
C LEU A 82 8.78 7.18 29.66
N GLN A 83 8.18 8.35 29.89
CA GLN A 83 8.91 9.59 30.06
C GLN A 83 9.95 9.50 31.19
N GLY A 84 11.22 9.76 30.85
CA GLY A 84 12.33 9.75 31.81
C GLY A 84 12.85 8.35 32.17
N VAL A 85 12.31 7.29 31.56
CA VAL A 85 12.79 5.92 31.75
C VAL A 85 14.04 5.68 30.89
N VAL A 86 15.05 5.02 31.46
CA VAL A 86 16.22 4.55 30.71
C VAL A 86 15.86 3.23 30.04
N LEU A 87 15.63 3.27 28.72
CA LEU A 87 15.15 2.12 27.97
C LEU A 87 16.30 1.25 27.42
N THR A 88 16.15 -0.05 27.58
CA THR A 88 16.97 -1.08 26.92
C THR A 88 16.04 -1.92 26.05
N PRO A 89 16.39 -2.19 24.77
CA PRO A 89 15.53 -2.97 23.89
C PRO A 89 15.22 -4.37 24.43
N VAL A 90 13.96 -4.80 24.31
CA VAL A 90 13.50 -6.16 24.62
C VAL A 90 13.89 -7.10 23.49
N GLY A 91 14.57 -8.20 23.80
CA GLY A 91 15.12 -9.11 22.78
C GLY A 91 16.42 -8.58 22.16
N ASN A 92 17.39 -9.48 22.00
CA ASN A 92 18.72 -9.17 21.46
C ASN A 92 19.29 -10.38 20.67
N PRO A 93 20.44 -10.25 19.99
CA PRO A 93 21.01 -11.33 19.18
C PRO A 93 21.37 -12.62 19.94
N THR A 94 21.52 -12.57 21.26
CA THR A 94 21.80 -13.76 22.10
C THR A 94 20.54 -14.40 22.66
N LYS A 95 19.48 -13.60 22.86
CA LYS A 95 18.16 -14.06 23.31
C LYS A 95 17.08 -13.20 22.66
N ASN A 96 16.46 -13.73 21.62
CA ASN A 96 15.38 -13.07 20.91
C ASN A 96 14.12 -13.01 21.78
N PHE A 97 13.25 -12.03 21.52
CA PHE A 97 11.88 -12.11 22.01
C PHE A 97 11.09 -13.09 21.12
N THR A 98 10.59 -14.17 21.70
CA THR A 98 9.80 -15.21 21.01
C THR A 98 8.40 -15.38 21.58
N GLY A 99 8.06 -14.57 22.59
CA GLY A 99 6.77 -14.59 23.27
C GLY A 99 5.65 -13.88 22.53
N VAL A 100 4.54 -13.66 23.23
CA VAL A 100 3.37 -12.93 22.76
C VAL A 100 3.21 -11.65 23.55
N PHE A 101 3.12 -10.52 22.86
CA PHE A 101 2.82 -9.22 23.45
C PHE A 101 1.51 -8.68 22.85
N ASP A 102 0.43 -8.74 23.63
CA ASP A 102 -0.85 -8.14 23.29
C ASP A 102 -0.96 -6.74 23.91
N GLY A 103 -0.91 -5.71 23.09
CA GLY A 103 -1.15 -4.35 23.52
C GLY A 103 -2.60 -4.10 23.95
N ASN A 104 -3.54 -4.98 23.60
CA ASN A 104 -4.96 -4.87 23.98
C ASN A 104 -5.51 -3.45 23.72
N ASP A 105 -5.12 -2.88 22.57
CA ASP A 105 -5.40 -1.52 22.09
C ASP A 105 -4.88 -0.37 22.97
N ASN A 106 -3.99 -0.66 23.91
CA ASN A 106 -3.31 0.34 24.73
C ASN A 106 -2.08 0.93 24.02
N ILE A 107 -1.59 2.04 24.57
CA ILE A 107 -0.54 2.86 24.00
C ILE A 107 0.65 2.97 24.97
N ILE A 108 1.85 2.78 24.42
CA ILE A 108 3.11 3.15 25.06
C ILE A 108 3.53 4.53 24.54
N ARG A 109 3.84 5.48 25.44
CA ARG A 109 4.16 6.86 25.06
C ARG A 109 5.52 7.33 25.56
N ASN A 110 6.07 8.36 24.90
CA ASN A 110 7.26 9.10 25.33
C ASN A 110 8.51 8.22 25.49
N ALA A 111 8.62 7.15 24.69
CA ALA A 111 9.78 6.29 24.68
C ALA A 111 10.97 7.03 24.03
N VAL A 112 12.07 7.19 24.78
CA VAL A 112 13.30 7.78 24.27
C VAL A 112 14.43 6.76 24.34
N ILE A 113 15.01 6.41 23.20
CA ILE A 113 16.19 5.55 23.09
C ILE A 113 17.24 6.31 22.27
N TYR A 114 18.37 6.68 22.88
CA TYR A 114 19.47 7.34 22.18
C TYR A 114 20.74 6.50 22.28
N GLN A 115 20.96 5.67 21.26
CA GLN A 115 22.09 4.74 21.17
C GLN A 115 22.71 4.78 19.75
N PRO A 116 23.26 5.93 19.30
CA PRO A 116 23.72 6.13 17.92
C PRO A 116 24.86 5.21 17.47
N SER A 117 25.52 4.53 18.40
CA SER A 117 26.56 3.53 18.13
C SER A 117 26.08 2.07 18.17
N SER A 118 24.85 1.82 18.61
CA SER A 118 24.29 0.48 18.85
C SER A 118 23.38 0.01 17.73
N ASN A 119 23.42 -1.28 17.45
CA ASN A 119 22.51 -1.93 16.52
C ASN A 119 21.26 -2.45 17.27
N TYR A 120 20.22 -2.85 16.52
CA TYR A 120 19.01 -3.50 17.07
C TYR A 120 18.23 -2.58 18.01
N VAL A 121 17.90 -1.39 17.52
CA VAL A 121 17.32 -0.32 18.32
C VAL A 121 15.83 -0.18 18.01
N GLY A 122 15.02 -0.39 19.04
CA GLY A 122 13.56 -0.26 19.07
C GLY A 122 13.07 -0.59 20.48
N LEU A 123 11.76 -0.52 20.75
CA LEU A 123 11.24 -1.06 22.02
C LEU A 123 11.54 -2.56 22.14
N PHE A 124 11.42 -3.27 21.03
CA PHE A 124 11.93 -4.62 20.84
C PHE A 124 13.18 -4.56 19.95
N GLY A 125 14.33 -4.99 20.45
CA GLY A 125 15.57 -4.96 19.68
C GLY A 125 15.58 -6.06 18.60
N TYR A 126 15.18 -7.26 19.00
CA TYR A 126 15.18 -8.43 18.12
C TYR A 126 14.05 -9.40 18.49
N THR A 127 13.08 -9.56 17.59
CA THR A 127 12.03 -10.59 17.66
C THR A 127 12.40 -11.82 16.83
N GLY A 128 12.16 -13.01 17.38
CA GLY A 128 12.51 -14.30 16.79
C GLY A 128 11.30 -15.08 16.27
N SER A 129 11.60 -16.28 15.76
CA SER A 129 10.59 -17.18 15.18
C SER A 129 9.46 -17.45 16.16
N GLY A 130 8.22 -17.29 15.69
CA GLY A 130 7.02 -17.52 16.49
C GLY A 130 6.59 -16.36 17.38
N SER A 131 7.38 -15.29 17.49
CA SER A 131 6.98 -14.08 18.23
C SER A 131 5.71 -13.46 17.66
N GLN A 132 4.89 -12.91 18.54
CA GLN A 132 3.67 -12.18 18.17
C GLN A 132 3.62 -10.87 18.93
N ILE A 133 3.52 -9.75 18.21
CA ILE A 133 3.31 -8.43 18.80
C ILE A 133 2.10 -7.82 18.10
N HIS A 134 1.04 -7.53 18.87
CA HIS A 134 -0.21 -7.10 18.28
C HIS A 134 -1.01 -6.10 19.10
N ASN A 135 -1.89 -5.36 18.42
CA ASN A 135 -2.84 -4.39 19.01
C ASN A 135 -2.14 -3.34 19.90
N LEU A 136 -1.01 -2.81 19.45
CA LEU A 136 -0.15 -1.93 20.23
C LEU A 136 0.10 -0.60 19.54
N GLY A 137 -0.21 0.49 20.24
CA GLY A 137 0.23 1.82 19.85
C GLY A 137 1.55 2.21 20.50
N VAL A 138 2.48 2.79 19.72
CA VAL A 138 3.69 3.40 20.26
C VAL A 138 3.80 4.84 19.77
N ALA A 139 3.53 5.80 20.64
CA ALA A 139 3.42 7.22 20.28
C ALA A 139 4.48 8.08 20.97
N ASP A 140 4.70 9.27 20.41
CA ASP A 140 5.62 10.28 20.94
C ASP A 140 7.05 9.73 21.14
N VAL A 141 7.51 8.88 20.22
CA VAL A 141 8.82 8.24 20.34
C VAL A 141 9.96 9.13 19.85
N ASN A 142 11.13 8.99 20.45
CA ASN A 142 12.39 9.49 19.92
C ASN A 142 13.44 8.37 19.98
N ILE A 143 13.59 7.66 18.86
CA ILE A 143 14.46 6.47 18.76
C ILE A 143 15.61 6.75 17.81
N ALA A 144 16.83 6.61 18.32
CA ALA A 144 18.07 6.89 17.63
C ALA A 144 19.04 5.70 17.81
N GLY A 145 19.46 5.11 16.69
CA GLY A 145 20.35 3.94 16.66
C GLY A 145 21.39 3.99 15.55
N LYS A 146 22.28 3.01 15.49
CA LYS A 146 23.25 2.85 14.39
C LYS A 146 22.64 2.12 13.20
N ASN A 147 22.25 0.85 13.38
CA ASN A 147 21.68 -0.03 12.35
C ASN A 147 20.56 -0.91 12.94
N TYR A 148 19.66 -1.42 12.08
CA TYR A 148 18.44 -2.13 12.48
C TYR A 148 17.63 -1.29 13.47
N VAL A 149 17.18 -0.13 13.01
CA VAL A 149 16.48 0.87 13.83
C VAL A 149 15.02 0.90 13.44
N GLY A 150 14.13 0.65 14.39
CA GLY A 150 12.68 0.73 14.21
C GLY A 150 12.00 1.42 15.39
N GLY A 151 10.89 2.11 15.14
CA GLY A 151 10.07 2.71 16.19
C GLY A 151 9.53 1.69 17.19
N LEU A 152 9.22 0.48 16.71
CA LEU A 152 8.76 -0.64 17.52
C LEU A 152 9.81 -1.75 17.57
N ILE A 153 10.31 -2.21 16.41
CA ILE A 153 11.21 -3.37 16.32
C ILE A 153 12.49 -3.04 15.54
N GLY A 154 13.66 -3.33 16.12
CA GLY A 154 14.93 -3.24 15.40
C GLY A 154 15.04 -4.27 14.26
N GLN A 155 14.97 -5.56 14.62
CA GLN A 155 14.90 -6.67 13.66
C GLN A 155 13.74 -7.64 13.98
N ASN A 156 12.96 -7.97 12.95
CA ASN A 156 11.95 -9.01 12.97
C ASN A 156 12.41 -10.22 12.16
N TYR A 157 12.65 -11.36 12.82
CA TYR A 157 13.01 -12.61 12.17
C TYR A 157 11.91 -13.65 12.36
N GLN A 158 11.16 -13.95 11.30
CA GLN A 158 10.05 -14.92 11.33
C GLN A 158 8.98 -14.63 12.41
N GLY A 159 8.88 -13.38 12.88
CA GLY A 159 7.86 -12.93 13.82
C GLY A 159 6.64 -12.34 13.11
N ASN A 160 5.53 -12.25 13.85
CA ASN A 160 4.27 -11.71 13.38
C ASN A 160 3.94 -10.40 14.09
N ILE A 161 3.72 -9.34 13.31
CA ILE A 161 3.38 -8.01 13.80
C ILE A 161 2.03 -7.61 13.21
N THR A 162 1.01 -7.42 14.03
CA THR A 162 -0.36 -7.11 13.57
C THR A 162 -0.99 -5.94 14.31
N ASN A 163 -1.72 -5.08 13.59
CA ASN A 163 -2.48 -3.97 14.20
C ASN A 163 -1.62 -3.08 15.13
N CYS A 164 -0.37 -2.82 14.74
CA CYS A 164 0.56 -2.02 15.52
C CYS A 164 0.88 -0.70 14.82
N TYR A 165 1.21 0.33 15.59
CA TYR A 165 1.65 1.59 15.00
C TYR A 165 2.74 2.31 15.77
N THR A 166 3.44 3.18 15.04
CA THR A 166 4.46 4.08 15.59
C THR A 166 4.21 5.54 15.18
N ALA A 167 4.47 6.48 16.09
CA ALA A 167 4.47 7.91 15.81
C ALA A 167 5.57 8.62 16.62
N GLY A 168 6.29 9.55 15.98
CA GLY A 168 7.42 10.26 16.59
C GLY A 168 8.58 10.44 15.62
N THR A 169 9.82 10.31 16.11
CA THR A 169 11.05 10.43 15.32
C THR A 169 11.89 9.16 15.43
N VAL A 170 12.32 8.62 14.28
CA VAL A 170 13.22 7.47 14.19
C VAL A 170 14.45 7.86 13.36
N THR A 171 15.65 7.68 13.91
CA THR A 171 16.91 8.10 13.27
C THR A 171 17.99 7.01 13.29
N GLY A 172 18.56 6.70 12.13
CA GLY A 172 19.75 5.87 11.98
C GLY A 172 21.01 6.68 11.69
N TYR A 173 22.10 6.42 12.40
CA TYR A 173 23.35 7.18 12.33
C TYR A 173 24.49 6.51 11.54
N ILE A 174 24.26 5.34 10.96
CA ILE A 174 25.28 4.71 10.13
C ILE A 174 25.28 5.34 8.72
N ASN A 175 26.47 5.76 8.29
CA ASN A 175 26.66 6.44 7.00
C ASN A 175 26.65 5.49 5.79
N ASN A 176 26.50 4.17 5.99
CA ASN A 176 26.34 3.19 4.92
C ASN A 176 25.81 1.85 5.48
N GLY A 177 24.98 1.14 4.71
CA GLY A 177 24.40 -0.16 5.09
C GLY A 177 23.42 -0.12 6.28
N GLY A 178 22.85 1.04 6.59
CA GLY A 178 21.85 1.18 7.64
C GLY A 178 20.50 0.68 7.17
N TYR A 179 19.72 0.10 8.08
CA TYR A 179 18.32 -0.26 7.88
C TYR A 179 17.50 0.50 8.91
N VAL A 180 16.68 1.42 8.44
CA VAL A 180 15.88 2.32 9.29
C VAL A 180 14.44 2.30 8.81
N GLY A 181 13.54 1.84 9.68
CA GLY A 181 12.10 1.85 9.43
C GLY A 181 11.36 2.65 10.48
N GLY A 182 10.24 3.29 10.13
CA GLY A 182 9.42 3.94 11.14
C GLY A 182 8.85 2.95 12.16
N LEU A 183 8.52 1.72 11.73
CA LEU A 183 8.04 0.63 12.59
C LEU A 183 9.10 -0.45 12.81
N VAL A 184 9.67 -0.99 11.73
CA VAL A 184 10.62 -2.13 11.74
C VAL A 184 11.89 -1.79 10.99
N GLY A 185 13.07 -1.94 11.62
CA GLY A 185 14.34 -1.72 10.92
C GLY A 185 14.58 -2.73 9.80
N TRP A 186 14.58 -4.02 10.14
CA TRP A 186 14.71 -5.13 9.18
C TRP A 186 13.68 -6.22 9.43
N ASN A 187 12.89 -6.55 8.41
CA ASN A 187 11.96 -7.66 8.38
C ASN A 187 12.53 -8.80 7.53
N ASN A 188 12.86 -9.93 8.17
CA ASN A 188 13.43 -11.11 7.52
C ASN A 188 12.51 -12.31 7.74
N GLU A 189 11.85 -12.77 6.67
CA GLU A 189 10.86 -13.85 6.70
C GLU A 189 9.68 -13.59 7.67
N GLY A 190 9.53 -12.35 8.14
CA GLY A 190 8.50 -11.93 9.08
C GLY A 190 7.26 -11.37 8.38
N THR A 191 6.16 -11.30 9.12
CA THR A 191 4.89 -10.71 8.68
C THR A 191 4.66 -9.37 9.37
N VAL A 192 4.30 -8.36 8.58
CA VAL A 192 3.83 -7.04 9.04
C VAL A 192 2.46 -6.80 8.42
N ASN A 193 1.41 -6.83 9.23
CA ASN A 193 0.05 -6.81 8.72
C ASN A 193 -0.83 -5.78 9.44
N ASN A 194 -1.58 -4.98 8.68
CA ASN A 194 -2.44 -3.92 9.22
C ASN A 194 -1.72 -2.96 10.18
N CYS A 195 -0.46 -2.64 9.88
CA CYS A 195 0.36 -1.77 10.71
C CYS A 195 0.63 -0.43 10.03
N TYR A 196 0.98 0.59 10.80
CA TYR A 196 1.35 1.88 10.21
C TYR A 196 2.43 2.64 10.96
N SER A 197 3.05 3.59 10.27
CA SER A 197 3.93 4.57 10.90
C SER A 197 3.60 5.99 10.46
N ALA A 198 3.38 6.85 11.44
CA ALA A 198 3.30 8.30 11.27
C ALA A 198 4.63 8.98 11.65
N SER A 199 5.70 8.22 11.86
CA SER A 199 6.99 8.74 12.30
C SER A 199 7.71 9.49 11.20
N THR A 200 8.42 10.56 11.58
CA THR A 200 9.46 11.15 10.74
C THR A 200 10.69 10.25 10.81
N VAL A 201 11.17 9.79 9.66
CA VAL A 201 12.25 8.80 9.56
C VAL A 201 13.46 9.40 8.85
N ALA A 202 14.62 9.33 9.49
CA ALA A 202 15.88 9.79 8.93
C ALA A 202 16.95 8.70 8.99
N GLY A 203 17.69 8.50 7.90
CA GLY A 203 18.82 7.57 7.85
C GLY A 203 19.72 7.85 6.66
N TYR A 204 20.79 7.09 6.47
CA TYR A 204 21.66 7.26 5.31
C TYR A 204 21.25 6.35 4.14
N THR A 205 21.25 5.04 4.34
CA THR A 205 20.77 4.04 3.37
C THR A 205 19.56 3.26 3.90
N HIS A 206 18.83 2.56 3.00
CA HIS A 206 17.69 1.66 3.30
C HIS A 206 16.68 2.24 4.29
N VAL A 207 16.15 3.40 3.93
CA VAL A 207 15.23 4.15 4.79
C VAL A 207 13.80 3.92 4.29
N GLY A 208 12.96 3.35 5.14
CA GLY A 208 11.53 3.14 4.87
C GLY A 208 10.66 3.86 5.88
N GLY A 209 9.54 4.44 5.45
CA GLY A 209 8.59 5.01 6.39
C GLY A 209 7.98 3.97 7.33
N LEU A 210 7.83 2.71 6.90
CA LEU A 210 7.38 1.59 7.73
C LEU A 210 8.52 0.61 8.02
N VAL A 211 9.15 0.09 6.97
CA VAL A 211 10.17 -0.97 7.06
C VAL A 211 11.46 -0.55 6.34
N GLY A 212 12.61 -0.59 7.00
CA GLY A 212 13.88 -0.25 6.34
C GLY A 212 14.26 -1.25 5.24
N TYR A 213 14.35 -2.53 5.61
CA TYR A 213 14.60 -3.63 4.68
C TYR A 213 13.62 -4.78 4.88
N SER A 214 13.05 -5.33 3.82
CA SER A 214 12.23 -6.54 3.84
C SER A 214 12.85 -7.63 2.96
N VAL A 215 13.02 -8.85 3.49
CA VAL A 215 13.54 -10.01 2.76
C VAL A 215 12.65 -11.21 3.00
N ALA A 216 12.11 -11.81 1.94
CA ALA A 216 11.15 -12.91 2.02
C ALA A 216 9.99 -12.61 2.98
N GLY A 217 9.71 -11.32 3.19
CA GLY A 217 8.74 -10.82 4.14
C GLY A 217 7.38 -10.60 3.50
N ASN A 218 6.34 -10.59 4.32
CA ASN A 218 4.99 -10.26 3.89
C ASN A 218 4.53 -8.96 4.58
N ILE A 219 4.27 -7.93 3.77
CA ILE A 219 3.76 -6.63 4.21
C ILE A 219 2.39 -6.43 3.58
N THR A 220 1.32 -6.45 4.40
CA THR A 220 -0.07 -6.41 3.92
C THR A 220 -0.91 -5.38 4.67
N GLY A 221 -1.70 -4.58 3.94
CA GLY A 221 -2.66 -3.64 4.56
C GLY A 221 -1.99 -2.52 5.37
N CYS A 222 -0.72 -2.22 5.08
CA CYS A 222 0.09 -1.30 5.88
C CYS A 222 0.25 0.07 5.23
N HIS A 223 0.58 1.10 6.03
CA HIS A 223 0.83 2.42 5.48
C HIS A 223 1.85 3.28 6.25
N ALA A 224 2.38 4.29 5.57
CA ALA A 224 3.24 5.30 6.19
C ALA A 224 2.87 6.73 5.74
N THR A 225 2.93 7.67 6.67
CA THR A 225 2.49 9.07 6.45
C THR A 225 3.50 10.13 6.86
N GLY A 226 4.51 9.79 7.66
CA GLY A 226 5.53 10.74 8.07
C GLY A 226 6.51 11.09 6.96
N THR A 227 7.37 12.10 7.16
CA THR A 227 8.40 12.47 6.19
C THR A 227 9.60 11.53 6.26
N ILE A 228 10.11 11.10 5.10
CA ILE A 228 11.28 10.22 5.00
C ILE A 228 12.44 11.00 4.40
N THR A 229 13.59 10.99 5.06
CA THR A 229 14.84 11.59 4.56
C THR A 229 15.98 10.57 4.56
N GLY A 230 16.73 10.50 3.47
CA GLY A 230 17.98 9.75 3.42
C GLY A 230 18.81 10.03 2.18
N HIS A 231 19.76 9.17 1.86
CA HIS A 231 20.67 9.35 0.73
C HIS A 231 20.52 8.28 -0.36
N GLU A 232 20.34 7.02 0.01
CA GLU A 232 20.30 5.89 -0.92
C GLU A 232 19.22 4.88 -0.53
N ARG A 233 18.48 4.33 -1.50
CA ARG A 233 17.46 3.29 -1.29
C ARG A 233 16.40 3.69 -0.27
N ILE A 234 15.61 4.68 -0.66
CA ILE A 234 14.61 5.31 0.19
C ILE A 234 13.23 4.99 -0.37
N GLY A 235 12.35 4.46 0.46
CA GLY A 235 10.95 4.26 0.13
C GLY A 235 10.04 4.95 1.14
N GLY A 236 8.94 5.52 0.67
CA GLY A 236 7.93 6.05 1.59
C GLY A 236 7.34 4.96 2.50
N LEU A 237 7.26 3.70 2.05
CA LEU A 237 6.87 2.56 2.88
C LEU A 237 8.07 1.66 3.22
N VAL A 238 8.81 1.21 2.20
CA VAL A 238 9.89 0.22 2.33
C VAL A 238 11.17 0.71 1.66
N GLY A 239 12.30 0.76 2.38
CA GLY A 239 13.58 1.17 1.80
C GLY A 239 14.07 0.22 0.69
N ILE A 240 14.29 -1.04 1.05
CA ILE A 240 14.48 -2.14 0.08
C ILE A 240 13.46 -3.24 0.32
N ASP A 241 12.95 -3.81 -0.77
CA ASP A 241 12.22 -5.06 -0.76
C ASP A 241 12.91 -6.18 -1.56
N GLY A 242 13.04 -7.36 -0.96
CA GLY A 242 13.62 -8.55 -1.55
C GLY A 242 15.14 -8.59 -1.63
N TYR A 243 15.66 -9.38 -2.56
CA TYR A 243 17.07 -9.77 -2.59
C TYR A 243 17.95 -8.80 -3.40
N ALA A 244 17.74 -7.49 -3.24
CA ALA A 244 18.44 -6.47 -4.03
C ALA A 244 19.96 -6.39 -3.76
N GLU A 245 20.44 -6.96 -2.64
CA GLU A 245 21.88 -7.00 -2.28
C GLU A 245 22.57 -8.35 -2.58
N GLY A 246 21.97 -9.22 -3.41
CA GLY A 246 22.61 -10.47 -3.81
C GLY A 246 22.46 -11.64 -2.82
N GLY A 247 21.53 -11.53 -1.87
CA GLY A 247 21.07 -12.67 -1.07
C GLY A 247 20.12 -13.59 -1.84
N GLY A 248 19.83 -14.77 -1.31
CA GLY A 248 18.81 -15.67 -1.84
C GLY A 248 19.20 -16.38 -3.14
N GLY A 249 19.56 -17.66 -3.03
CA GLY A 249 19.82 -18.51 -4.18
C GLY A 249 18.57 -18.78 -5.03
N PRO A 250 18.73 -19.47 -6.18
CA PRO A 250 17.60 -19.95 -6.99
C PRO A 250 16.58 -20.67 -6.11
N GLY A 251 15.30 -20.27 -6.19
CA GLY A 251 14.21 -20.85 -5.39
C GLY A 251 13.91 -20.14 -4.07
N SER A 252 14.63 -19.08 -3.70
CA SER A 252 14.30 -18.29 -2.52
C SER A 252 12.93 -17.62 -2.67
N PRO A 253 12.06 -17.65 -1.63
CA PRO A 253 10.72 -17.10 -1.70
C PRO A 253 10.75 -15.59 -2.02
N PRO A 254 9.79 -15.08 -2.81
CA PRO A 254 9.71 -13.66 -3.09
C PRO A 254 9.22 -12.89 -1.87
N SER A 255 9.59 -11.61 -1.79
CA SER A 255 8.93 -10.70 -0.84
C SER A 255 7.59 -10.23 -1.41
N ILE A 256 6.62 -9.95 -0.53
CA ILE A 256 5.25 -9.60 -0.93
C ILE A 256 4.86 -8.29 -0.25
N ILE A 257 4.41 -7.33 -1.05
CA ILE A 257 3.80 -6.08 -0.58
C ILE A 257 2.41 -5.98 -1.21
N THR A 258 1.36 -6.00 -0.39
CA THR A 258 -0.03 -6.03 -0.89
C THR A 258 -0.92 -5.03 -0.17
N ASN A 259 -1.74 -4.29 -0.92
CA ASN A 259 -2.71 -3.33 -0.39
C ASN A 259 -2.10 -2.32 0.59
N CYS A 260 -0.90 -1.82 0.27
CA CYS A 260 -0.17 -0.88 1.11
C CYS A 260 -0.05 0.49 0.46
N TYR A 261 0.17 1.53 1.26
CA TYR A 261 0.32 2.88 0.72
C TYR A 261 1.27 3.80 1.49
N ALA A 262 1.80 4.79 0.80
CA ALA A 262 2.63 5.84 1.38
C ALA A 262 2.18 7.23 0.94
N THR A 263 2.02 8.14 1.89
CA THR A 263 1.55 9.52 1.62
C THR A 263 2.55 10.60 2.06
N GLY A 264 3.57 10.22 2.84
CA GLY A 264 4.60 11.13 3.30
C GLY A 264 5.57 11.56 2.20
N THR A 265 6.10 12.77 2.32
CA THR A 265 7.15 13.29 1.43
C THR A 265 8.43 12.45 1.56
N VAL A 266 9.06 12.13 0.42
CA VAL A 266 10.31 11.38 0.35
C VAL A 266 11.43 12.26 -0.19
N ILE A 267 12.50 12.44 0.60
CA ILE A 267 13.62 13.33 0.27
C ILE A 267 14.93 12.52 0.20
N GLY A 268 15.46 12.39 -1.02
CA GLY A 268 16.73 11.76 -1.32
C GLY A 268 17.87 12.76 -1.53
N ASN A 269 18.74 12.86 -0.55
CA ASN A 269 19.92 13.73 -0.51
C ASN A 269 21.21 13.04 -1.03
N GLY A 270 21.07 11.94 -1.78
CA GLY A 270 22.21 11.20 -2.33
C GLY A 270 23.10 12.04 -3.24
N THR A 271 24.30 11.57 -3.56
CA THR A 271 25.10 12.13 -4.65
C THR A 271 24.87 11.32 -5.93
N SER A 272 25.24 11.90 -7.08
CA SER A 272 25.11 11.28 -8.40
C SER A 272 25.91 9.97 -8.46
N GLY A 273 25.28 8.84 -8.15
CA GLY A 273 25.98 7.56 -8.12
C GLY A 273 25.39 6.45 -7.26
N ALA A 274 24.35 6.71 -6.45
CA ALA A 274 23.73 5.69 -5.59
C ALA A 274 22.24 5.87 -5.25
N GLY A 275 21.59 6.96 -5.68
CA GLY A 275 20.17 7.21 -5.40
C GLY A 275 19.21 6.20 -6.05
N GLN A 276 18.38 5.57 -5.23
CA GLN A 276 17.23 4.73 -5.62
C GLN A 276 16.07 5.16 -4.72
N ILE A 277 15.23 6.05 -5.21
CA ILE A 277 14.23 6.76 -4.41
C ILE A 277 12.84 6.44 -4.95
N GLY A 278 12.00 5.82 -4.14
CA GLY A 278 10.64 5.46 -4.50
C GLY A 278 9.62 6.09 -3.55
N GLY A 279 8.46 6.47 -4.07
CA GLY A 279 7.35 6.91 -3.20
C GLY A 279 6.83 5.80 -2.30
N LEU A 280 6.87 4.53 -2.74
CA LEU A 280 6.52 3.37 -1.93
C LEU A 280 7.76 2.54 -1.58
N VAL A 281 8.53 2.13 -2.58
CA VAL A 281 9.69 1.22 -2.42
C VAL A 281 10.93 1.83 -3.06
N GLY A 282 12.03 1.95 -2.31
CA GLY A 282 13.28 2.50 -2.86
C GLY A 282 13.90 1.61 -3.93
N ALA A 283 14.15 0.34 -3.59
CA ALA A 283 14.61 -0.66 -4.54
C ALA A 283 13.91 -2.02 -4.30
N SER A 284 13.62 -2.75 -5.38
CA SER A 284 12.93 -4.04 -5.31
C SER A 284 13.62 -5.11 -6.16
N ALA A 285 13.68 -6.35 -5.68
CA ALA A 285 14.20 -7.50 -6.43
C ALA A 285 13.66 -8.84 -5.90
N ASN A 286 13.16 -9.72 -6.77
CA ASN A 286 12.48 -10.98 -6.37
C ASN A 286 11.27 -10.70 -5.47
N SER A 287 10.35 -9.91 -6.00
CA SER A 287 9.26 -9.32 -5.22
C SER A 287 7.96 -9.20 -6.00
N THR A 288 6.84 -9.20 -5.30
CA THR A 288 5.52 -8.90 -5.85
C THR A 288 4.90 -7.73 -5.09
N ILE A 289 4.58 -6.66 -5.82
CA ILE A 289 3.94 -5.44 -5.31
C ILE A 289 2.56 -5.35 -5.96
N THR A 290 1.48 -5.47 -5.18
CA THR A 290 0.11 -5.55 -5.70
C THR A 290 -0.85 -4.63 -4.98
N GLY A 291 -1.69 -3.90 -5.73
CA GLY A 291 -2.74 -3.06 -5.14
C GLY A 291 -2.20 -1.92 -4.27
N CYS A 292 -0.98 -1.46 -4.54
CA CYS A 292 -0.29 -0.47 -3.71
C CYS A 292 -0.24 0.91 -4.36
N HIS A 293 -0.10 1.96 -3.56
CA HIS A 293 0.03 3.31 -4.11
C HIS A 293 0.91 4.27 -3.31
N ALA A 294 1.39 5.30 -3.98
CA ALA A 294 2.12 6.41 -3.36
C ALA A 294 1.56 7.77 -3.82
N SER A 295 1.39 8.70 -2.88
CA SER A 295 0.89 10.05 -3.15
C SER A 295 1.76 11.18 -2.60
N GLY A 296 2.77 10.86 -1.80
CA GLY A 296 3.74 11.85 -1.31
C GLY A 296 4.60 12.42 -2.43
N GLU A 297 4.97 13.69 -2.32
CA GLU A 297 5.97 14.30 -3.20
C GLU A 297 7.34 13.65 -3.01
N ILE A 298 8.06 13.44 -4.10
CA ILE A 298 9.36 12.77 -4.11
C ILE A 298 10.39 13.71 -4.70
N SER A 299 11.48 13.94 -3.98
CA SER A 299 12.67 14.61 -4.49
C SER A 299 13.88 13.69 -4.38
N GLY A 300 14.68 13.57 -5.43
CA GLY A 300 15.83 12.67 -5.40
C GLY A 300 16.78 12.79 -6.59
N ASN A 301 17.70 11.84 -6.68
CA ASN A 301 18.65 11.71 -7.78
C ASN A 301 18.89 10.24 -8.14
N ARG A 302 19.53 10.08 -9.30
CA ARG A 302 19.87 8.85 -10.01
C ARG A 302 18.70 7.99 -10.47
N SER A 303 17.91 7.39 -9.58
CA SER A 303 16.77 6.56 -9.98
C SER A 303 15.59 6.91 -9.11
N VAL A 304 14.69 7.74 -9.63
CA VAL A 304 13.56 8.29 -8.87
C VAL A 304 12.26 7.82 -9.50
N GLY A 305 11.46 7.10 -8.73
CA GLY A 305 10.17 6.56 -9.17
C GLY A 305 9.04 7.02 -8.26
N GLY A 306 7.90 7.37 -8.84
CA GLY A 306 6.70 7.71 -8.05
C GLY A 306 6.24 6.58 -7.12
N LEU A 307 6.42 5.32 -7.53
CA LEU A 307 6.13 4.13 -6.72
C LEU A 307 7.41 3.39 -6.34
N VAL A 308 8.22 3.01 -7.34
CA VAL A 308 9.44 2.20 -7.15
C VAL A 308 10.65 2.91 -7.72
N GLY A 309 11.68 3.18 -6.91
CA GLY A 309 12.89 3.85 -7.41
C GLY A 309 13.63 3.02 -8.45
N SER A 310 13.88 1.74 -8.15
CA SER A 310 14.54 0.82 -9.07
C SER A 310 14.07 -0.64 -8.91
N ILE A 311 13.92 -1.32 -10.04
CA ILE A 311 13.83 -2.79 -10.13
C ILE A 311 15.24 -3.34 -10.41
N GLY A 312 15.74 -4.16 -9.48
CA GLY A 312 17.06 -4.78 -9.55
C GLY A 312 17.14 -5.97 -10.52
N ALA A 313 18.22 -6.76 -10.40
CA ALA A 313 18.55 -7.81 -11.37
C ALA A 313 17.58 -9.02 -11.39
N ARG A 314 16.74 -9.18 -10.37
CA ARG A 314 15.77 -10.28 -10.25
C ARG A 314 14.36 -9.78 -10.49
N ASP A 315 13.51 -10.67 -11.01
CA ASP A 315 12.17 -10.33 -11.48
C ASP A 315 11.32 -9.69 -10.39
N VAL A 316 10.59 -8.64 -10.78
CA VAL A 316 9.62 -7.96 -9.94
C VAL A 316 8.29 -7.88 -10.68
N ALA A 317 7.21 -8.18 -9.98
CA ALA A 317 5.85 -7.97 -10.47
C ALA A 317 5.25 -6.73 -9.79
N ILE A 318 4.86 -5.72 -10.58
CA ILE A 318 4.12 -4.54 -10.12
C ILE A 318 2.75 -4.58 -10.78
N ILE A 319 1.70 -4.80 -9.98
CA ILE A 319 0.36 -5.12 -10.48
C ILE A 319 -0.70 -4.25 -9.79
N ASN A 320 -1.59 -3.62 -10.56
CA ASN A 320 -2.68 -2.80 -10.02
C ASN A 320 -2.17 -1.70 -9.07
N CYS A 321 -1.03 -1.08 -9.39
CA CYS A 321 -0.39 -0.08 -8.54
C CYS A 321 -0.37 1.30 -9.19
N TYR A 322 -0.29 2.35 -8.38
CA TYR A 322 -0.29 3.70 -8.93
C TYR A 322 0.48 4.74 -8.11
N ALA A 323 0.90 5.81 -8.78
CA ALA A 323 1.56 6.95 -8.17
C ALA A 323 0.89 8.27 -8.56
N THR A 324 0.71 9.15 -7.58
CA THR A 324 0.03 10.45 -7.77
C THR A 324 0.85 11.65 -7.30
N GLY A 325 1.88 11.43 -6.47
CA GLY A 325 2.78 12.48 -6.02
C GLY A 325 3.68 12.98 -7.15
N ALA A 326 4.04 14.26 -7.11
CA ALA A 326 5.00 14.84 -8.04
C ALA A 326 6.40 14.21 -7.84
N VAL A 327 7.11 13.99 -8.95
CA VAL A 327 8.43 13.35 -8.97
C VAL A 327 9.47 14.33 -9.50
N ASN A 328 10.33 14.80 -8.60
CA ASN A 328 11.36 15.81 -8.84
C ASN A 328 12.76 15.18 -8.79
N GLY A 329 13.32 14.89 -9.95
CA GLY A 329 14.66 14.32 -10.12
C GLY A 329 15.70 15.36 -10.52
N THR A 330 16.84 15.40 -9.83
CA THR A 330 17.95 16.30 -10.22
C THR A 330 18.96 15.66 -11.17
N SER A 331 19.04 14.33 -11.20
CA SER A 331 19.85 13.58 -12.16
C SER A 331 19.41 12.12 -12.32
N GLY A 332 19.76 11.50 -13.45
CA GLY A 332 19.53 10.08 -13.76
C GLY A 332 18.13 9.75 -14.27
N GLN A 333 17.68 8.51 -14.07
CA GLN A 333 16.42 7.96 -14.57
C GLN A 333 15.23 8.35 -13.69
N ILE A 334 14.32 9.14 -14.25
CA ILE A 334 13.19 9.69 -13.51
C ILE A 334 11.89 9.17 -14.13
N GLY A 335 11.10 8.45 -13.36
CA GLY A 335 9.83 7.86 -13.80
C GLY A 335 8.67 8.21 -12.88
N GLY A 336 7.51 8.49 -13.45
CA GLY A 336 6.32 8.76 -12.63
C GLY A 336 5.82 7.54 -11.86
N LEU A 337 6.15 6.31 -12.27
CA LEU A 337 5.89 5.08 -11.50
C LEU A 337 7.20 4.38 -11.11
N VAL A 338 8.08 4.12 -12.08
CA VAL A 338 9.34 3.40 -11.86
C VAL A 338 10.52 4.21 -12.41
N GLY A 339 11.53 4.49 -11.60
CA GLY A 339 12.71 5.22 -12.08
C GLY A 339 13.51 4.39 -13.10
N LEU A 340 13.99 3.23 -12.65
CA LEU A 340 14.85 2.36 -13.42
C LEU A 340 14.38 0.89 -13.40
N VAL A 341 14.36 0.27 -14.58
CA VAL A 341 14.19 -1.18 -14.73
C VAL A 341 15.51 -1.79 -15.24
N SER A 342 16.06 -2.76 -14.50
CA SER A 342 17.36 -3.39 -14.80
C SER A 342 17.37 -4.90 -14.57
N CYS A 343 16.21 -5.54 -14.65
CA CYS A 343 16.07 -6.97 -14.41
C CYS A 343 16.70 -7.80 -15.54
N ALA A 344 17.41 -8.88 -15.18
CA ALA A 344 18.01 -9.76 -16.19
C ALA A 344 16.96 -10.60 -16.95
N ASN A 345 15.75 -10.78 -16.40
CA ASN A 345 14.65 -11.53 -17.02
C ASN A 345 13.34 -10.70 -17.08
N SER A 346 12.19 -11.37 -17.10
CA SER A 346 10.87 -10.81 -17.41
C SER A 346 10.16 -10.18 -16.21
N SER A 347 10.61 -9.01 -15.73
CA SER A 347 9.78 -8.21 -14.81
C SER A 347 8.46 -7.81 -15.49
N ASN A 348 7.39 -7.70 -14.70
CA ASN A 348 6.05 -7.48 -15.20
C ASN A 348 5.42 -6.25 -14.53
N ILE A 349 5.14 -5.20 -15.31
CA ILE A 349 4.45 -4.00 -14.87
C ILE A 349 3.09 -3.98 -15.56
N ARG A 350 2.02 -4.19 -14.80
CA ARG A 350 0.69 -4.42 -15.37
C ARG A 350 -0.43 -3.70 -14.63
N ASN A 351 -1.36 -3.14 -15.39
CA ASN A 351 -2.52 -2.42 -14.85
C ASN A 351 -2.09 -1.29 -13.89
N CYS A 352 -1.04 -0.56 -14.25
CA CYS A 352 -0.44 0.47 -13.40
C CYS A 352 -0.55 1.86 -14.03
N TYR A 353 -0.48 2.89 -13.20
CA TYR A 353 -0.53 4.25 -13.71
C TYR A 353 0.18 5.31 -12.87
N SER A 354 0.51 6.43 -13.50
CA SER A 354 1.07 7.62 -12.86
C SER A 354 0.31 8.88 -13.28
N THR A 355 0.05 9.75 -12.31
CA THR A 355 -0.66 11.03 -12.54
C THR A 355 0.11 12.26 -12.07
N GLY A 356 1.08 12.10 -11.18
CA GLY A 356 1.93 13.20 -10.74
C GLY A 356 2.83 13.71 -11.84
N ASP A 357 3.11 15.01 -11.82
CA ASP A 357 4.06 15.64 -12.74
C ASP A 357 5.48 15.09 -12.50
N VAL A 358 6.21 14.88 -13.59
CA VAL A 358 7.57 14.33 -13.60
C VAL A 358 8.53 15.38 -14.15
N SER A 359 9.43 15.86 -13.30
CA SER A 359 10.45 16.84 -13.67
C SER A 359 11.84 16.26 -13.43
N GLY A 360 12.63 16.11 -14.48
CA GLY A 360 14.02 15.69 -14.44
C GLY A 360 14.97 16.79 -14.93
N GLY A 361 16.01 17.08 -14.17
CA GLY A 361 17.10 17.98 -14.61
C GLY A 361 18.05 17.35 -15.65
N THR A 362 17.78 16.13 -16.12
CA THR A 362 18.69 15.32 -16.94
C THR A 362 17.97 14.42 -17.95
N ASP A 363 18.75 13.48 -18.48
CA ASP A 363 18.39 12.46 -19.45
C ASP A 363 17.49 11.36 -18.84
N TRP A 364 16.70 10.68 -19.67
CA TRP A 364 15.84 9.53 -19.29
C TRP A 364 14.69 9.88 -18.33
N VAL A 365 13.80 10.74 -18.81
CA VAL A 365 12.60 11.13 -18.06
C VAL A 365 11.37 10.54 -18.73
N GLY A 366 10.60 9.76 -17.98
CA GLY A 366 9.40 9.10 -18.46
C GLY A 366 8.19 9.33 -17.56
N GLY A 367 7.02 9.53 -18.15
CA GLY A 367 5.79 9.68 -17.37
C GLY A 367 5.46 8.44 -16.54
N LEU A 368 5.75 7.22 -17.02
CA LEU A 368 5.61 5.98 -16.26
C LEU A 368 6.98 5.42 -15.84
N VAL A 369 7.90 5.21 -16.79
CA VAL A 369 9.22 4.63 -16.53
C VAL A 369 10.33 5.52 -17.06
N GLY A 370 11.32 5.86 -16.24
CA GLY A 370 12.45 6.70 -16.68
C GLY A 370 13.30 5.99 -17.73
N GLN A 371 13.87 4.86 -17.35
CA GLN A 371 14.64 4.01 -18.25
C GLN A 371 14.36 2.53 -18.01
N ASP A 372 14.30 1.80 -19.11
CA ASP A 372 14.32 0.36 -19.12
C ASP A 372 15.53 -0.16 -19.91
N TYR A 373 16.24 -1.12 -19.34
CA TYR A 373 17.39 -1.76 -19.96
C TYR A 373 17.06 -3.11 -20.60
N SER A 374 16.00 -3.80 -20.16
CA SER A 374 15.89 -5.23 -20.47
C SER A 374 14.53 -5.86 -20.20
N ASN A 375 14.00 -6.52 -21.24
CA ASN A 375 13.00 -7.61 -21.27
C ASN A 375 11.78 -7.46 -20.33
N ALA A 376 11.46 -6.26 -19.88
CA ALA A 376 10.27 -6.05 -19.08
C ALA A 376 9.03 -6.18 -19.97
N SER A 377 7.97 -6.75 -19.39
CA SER A 377 6.63 -6.67 -19.97
C SER A 377 5.90 -5.51 -19.29
N ILE A 378 5.64 -4.45 -20.04
CA ILE A 378 4.85 -3.31 -19.58
C ILE A 378 3.52 -3.35 -20.33
N ASN A 379 2.42 -3.64 -19.62
CA ASN A 379 1.15 -3.84 -20.29
C ASN A 379 -0.07 -3.27 -19.57
N ASN A 380 -1.01 -2.76 -20.35
CA ASN A 380 -2.24 -2.16 -19.83
C ASN A 380 -1.93 -1.04 -18.83
N CYS A 381 -1.04 -0.12 -19.14
CA CYS A 381 -0.60 0.95 -18.23
C CYS A 381 -0.77 2.33 -18.86
N TYR A 382 -0.80 3.39 -18.04
CA TYR A 382 -0.93 4.74 -18.57
C TYR A 382 -0.26 5.82 -17.70
N SER A 383 0.08 6.95 -18.32
CA SER A 383 0.62 8.13 -17.65
C SER A 383 -0.14 9.41 -18.04
N VAL A 384 -0.37 10.28 -17.05
CA VAL A 384 -1.17 11.51 -17.21
C VAL A 384 -0.37 12.78 -16.90
N GLY A 385 0.51 12.73 -15.91
CA GLY A 385 1.28 13.90 -15.47
C GLY A 385 2.16 14.49 -16.59
N SER A 386 2.43 15.79 -16.51
CA SER A 386 3.36 16.44 -17.42
C SER A 386 4.78 15.90 -17.22
N VAL A 387 5.57 15.85 -18.29
CA VAL A 387 6.93 15.30 -18.28
C VAL A 387 7.89 16.36 -18.81
N THR A 388 8.85 16.77 -17.98
CA THR A 388 9.90 17.73 -18.34
C THR A 388 11.27 17.11 -18.13
N GLY A 389 12.14 17.16 -19.14
CA GLY A 389 13.50 16.61 -19.10
C GLY A 389 14.47 17.29 -20.07
N THR A 390 15.68 16.73 -20.25
CA THR A 390 16.66 17.25 -21.23
C THR A 390 16.75 16.38 -22.48
N THR A 391 17.22 15.13 -22.40
CA THR A 391 17.24 14.18 -23.54
C THR A 391 16.55 12.86 -23.19
N MET A 392 16.09 12.12 -24.19
CA MET A 392 15.34 10.87 -24.01
C MET A 392 14.15 11.07 -23.08
N VAL A 393 13.27 11.99 -23.48
CA VAL A 393 12.10 12.39 -22.70
C VAL A 393 10.87 11.77 -23.38
N GLY A 394 10.14 10.94 -22.65
CA GLY A 394 8.94 10.27 -23.15
C GLY A 394 7.74 10.52 -22.25
N GLY A 395 6.57 10.75 -22.84
CA GLY A 395 5.34 10.87 -22.05
C GLY A 395 5.02 9.59 -21.26
N PHE A 396 5.54 8.44 -21.68
CA PHE A 396 5.39 7.15 -21.00
C PHE A 396 6.73 6.55 -20.58
N ILE A 397 7.69 6.38 -21.51
CA ILE A 397 9.03 5.84 -21.22
C ILE A 397 10.11 6.77 -21.75
N GLY A 398 11.09 7.16 -20.95
CA GLY A 398 12.22 7.98 -21.42
C GLY A 398 13.07 7.24 -22.46
N LYS A 399 13.63 6.09 -22.07
CA LYS A 399 14.32 5.15 -22.96
C LYS A 399 13.84 3.72 -22.77
N ALA A 400 13.40 3.09 -23.86
CA ALA A 400 13.01 1.69 -23.91
C ALA A 400 14.15 0.84 -24.48
N GLY A 401 14.48 -0.25 -23.78
CA GLY A 401 15.54 -1.21 -24.07
C GLY A 401 15.03 -2.35 -24.97
N THR A 402 14.92 -3.56 -24.43
CA THR A 402 14.45 -4.76 -25.15
C THR A 402 13.03 -5.18 -24.75
N ASP A 403 12.21 -4.20 -24.43
CA ASP A 403 10.98 -4.39 -23.67
C ASP A 403 9.79 -4.68 -24.57
N SER A 404 8.78 -5.33 -24.00
CA SER A 404 7.47 -5.52 -24.63
C SER A 404 6.47 -4.56 -24.02
N ILE A 405 6.20 -3.47 -24.72
CA ILE A 405 5.28 -2.41 -24.30
C ILE A 405 3.98 -2.59 -25.08
N THR A 406 2.90 -2.95 -24.38
CA THR A 406 1.63 -3.32 -25.03
C THR A 406 0.43 -2.68 -24.36
N ASN A 407 -0.55 -2.23 -25.16
CA ASN A 407 -1.80 -1.68 -24.64
C ASN A 407 -1.58 -0.53 -23.63
N CYS A 408 -0.77 0.46 -23.98
CA CYS A 408 -0.38 1.54 -23.07
C CYS A 408 -0.61 2.92 -23.68
N TYR A 409 -0.77 3.95 -22.86
CA TYR A 409 -0.93 5.30 -23.38
C TYR A 409 -0.39 6.41 -22.48
N SER A 410 -0.10 7.56 -23.08
CA SER A 410 0.27 8.80 -22.40
C SER A 410 -0.56 9.98 -22.87
N VAL A 411 -0.91 10.88 -21.94
CA VAL A 411 -1.72 12.08 -22.25
C VAL A 411 -1.09 13.40 -21.78
N GLY A 412 -0.11 13.34 -20.87
CA GLY A 412 0.58 14.52 -20.35
C GLY A 412 1.45 15.22 -21.39
N SER A 413 1.64 16.54 -21.24
CA SER A 413 2.56 17.31 -22.08
C SER A 413 4.00 16.86 -21.87
N VAL A 414 4.79 16.78 -22.94
CA VAL A 414 6.20 16.35 -22.91
C VAL A 414 7.10 17.48 -23.39
N ILE A 415 8.04 17.89 -22.55
CA ILE A 415 8.99 18.98 -22.82
C ILE A 415 10.42 18.44 -22.67
N GLY A 416 11.21 18.55 -23.73
CA GLY A 416 12.63 18.18 -23.73
C GLY A 416 13.44 18.95 -24.75
N SER A 417 14.70 18.58 -24.96
CA SER A 417 15.59 19.19 -25.95
C SER A 417 15.92 18.24 -27.12
N ASP A 418 16.28 16.99 -26.83
CA ASP A 418 16.65 15.96 -27.83
C ASP A 418 15.98 14.61 -27.52
N LYS A 419 15.63 13.84 -28.56
CA LYS A 419 14.98 12.52 -28.44
C LYS A 419 13.71 12.61 -27.59
N VAL A 420 12.77 13.43 -28.04
CA VAL A 420 11.53 13.72 -27.32
C VAL A 420 10.36 13.05 -28.02
N GLY A 421 9.65 12.16 -27.32
CA GLY A 421 8.49 11.46 -27.86
C GLY A 421 7.25 11.64 -26.99
N GLY A 422 6.08 11.78 -27.61
CA GLY A 422 4.81 11.82 -26.86
C GLY A 422 4.57 10.56 -26.02
N PHE A 423 5.12 9.42 -26.43
CA PHE A 423 5.07 8.15 -25.70
C PHE A 423 6.47 7.67 -25.28
N VAL A 424 7.41 7.49 -26.22
CA VAL A 424 8.78 7.02 -25.93
C VAL A 424 9.83 8.00 -26.45
N GLY A 425 10.80 8.39 -25.63
CA GLY A 425 11.92 9.24 -26.09
C GLY A 425 12.82 8.51 -27.09
N GLU A 426 13.42 7.39 -26.67
CA GLU A 426 14.23 6.51 -27.51
C GLU A 426 13.75 5.05 -27.42
N CYS A 427 13.43 4.43 -28.57
CA CYS A 427 13.19 2.98 -28.67
C CYS A 427 14.43 2.32 -29.27
N TYR A 428 15.15 1.57 -28.45
CA TYR A 428 16.41 0.93 -28.81
C TYR A 428 16.20 -0.40 -29.56
N THR A 429 17.28 -1.02 -30.03
CA THR A 429 17.21 -2.32 -30.70
C THR A 429 16.61 -3.38 -29.76
N GLY A 430 15.54 -4.03 -30.22
CA GLY A 430 14.81 -5.05 -29.46
C GLY A 430 13.56 -4.53 -28.72
N CYS A 431 13.37 -3.22 -28.60
CA CYS A 431 12.13 -2.63 -28.07
C CYS A 431 10.96 -2.97 -28.99
N SER A 432 9.83 -3.37 -28.41
CA SER A 432 8.59 -3.72 -29.11
C SER A 432 7.43 -2.92 -28.54
N ILE A 433 6.89 -2.00 -29.32
CA ILE A 433 5.74 -1.17 -28.96
C ILE A 433 4.54 -1.62 -29.79
N SER A 434 3.46 -2.05 -29.14
CA SER A 434 2.24 -2.44 -29.84
C SER A 434 0.96 -1.99 -29.17
N SER A 435 -0.03 -1.61 -29.99
CA SER A 435 -1.33 -1.14 -29.50
C SER A 435 -1.21 -0.02 -28.46
N CYS A 436 -0.31 0.94 -28.71
CA CYS A 436 -0.06 2.05 -27.80
C CYS A 436 -0.41 3.40 -28.44
N TYR A 437 -0.65 4.42 -27.62
CA TYR A 437 -0.87 5.75 -28.17
C TYR A 437 -0.43 6.92 -27.29
N SER A 438 -0.31 8.10 -27.89
CA SER A 438 -0.09 9.36 -27.16
C SER A 438 -0.95 10.50 -27.68
N THR A 439 -1.32 11.42 -26.78
CA THR A 439 -2.16 12.60 -27.09
C THR A 439 -1.65 13.92 -26.49
N GLY A 440 -0.61 13.89 -25.64
CA GLY A 440 -0.05 15.10 -25.06
C GLY A 440 0.71 15.97 -26.07
N SER A 441 0.78 17.27 -25.82
CA SER A 441 1.62 18.20 -26.60
C SER A 441 3.09 17.84 -26.44
N VAL A 442 3.87 17.88 -27.53
CA VAL A 442 5.30 17.55 -27.51
C VAL A 442 6.13 18.76 -27.92
N SER A 443 7.11 19.13 -27.11
CA SER A 443 8.03 20.24 -27.39
C SER A 443 9.48 19.77 -27.29
N GLY A 444 10.27 20.03 -28.34
CA GLY A 444 11.68 19.72 -28.40
C GLY A 444 12.38 20.35 -29.59
N THR A 445 13.71 20.18 -29.66
CA THR A 445 14.55 20.84 -30.69
C THR A 445 15.22 19.86 -31.65
N SER A 446 15.47 18.62 -31.22
CA SER A 446 16.15 17.58 -32.00
C SER A 446 15.48 16.22 -31.78
N ASN A 447 15.37 15.41 -32.82
CA ASN A 447 14.73 14.07 -32.78
C ASN A 447 13.39 14.07 -32.02
N VAL A 448 12.43 14.86 -32.52
CA VAL A 448 11.11 15.01 -31.90
C VAL A 448 10.08 14.22 -32.68
N GLY A 449 9.25 13.47 -31.99
CA GLY A 449 8.18 12.69 -32.61
C GLY A 449 6.90 12.69 -31.80
N GLY A 450 5.77 12.65 -32.51
CA GLY A 450 4.46 12.61 -31.88
C GLY A 450 4.26 11.37 -30.98
N LEU A 451 4.79 10.20 -31.38
CA LEU A 451 4.80 8.99 -30.56
C LEU A 451 6.20 8.66 -30.02
N VAL A 452 7.17 8.51 -30.91
CA VAL A 452 8.55 8.11 -30.60
C VAL A 452 9.52 9.18 -31.06
N GLY A 453 10.41 9.66 -30.19
CA GLY A 453 11.42 10.66 -30.56
C GLY A 453 12.42 10.11 -31.59
N ILE A 454 13.06 8.98 -31.25
CA ILE A 454 13.94 8.25 -32.16
C ILE A 454 13.77 6.73 -32.03
N ASN A 455 13.83 6.02 -33.15
CA ASN A 455 13.85 4.56 -33.20
C ASN A 455 15.16 4.09 -33.83
N THR A 456 15.97 3.33 -33.09
CA THR A 456 17.28 2.84 -33.57
C THR A 456 17.29 1.35 -33.91
N GLY A 457 16.13 0.70 -33.96
CA GLY A 457 16.02 -0.73 -34.28
C GLY A 457 14.91 -1.49 -33.57
N GLY A 458 13.96 -0.79 -32.94
CA GLY A 458 12.77 -1.38 -32.34
C GLY A 458 11.60 -1.52 -33.32
N SER A 459 10.65 -2.38 -32.95
CA SER A 459 9.41 -2.64 -33.70
C SER A 459 8.26 -1.83 -33.13
N ILE A 460 7.51 -1.13 -33.98
CA ILE A 460 6.37 -0.31 -33.58
C ILE A 460 5.18 -0.69 -34.45
N LEU A 461 4.18 -1.35 -33.87
CA LEU A 461 3.05 -1.93 -34.59
C LEU A 461 1.71 -1.43 -34.03
N GLY A 462 0.76 -1.07 -34.90
CA GLY A 462 -0.61 -0.71 -34.49
C GLY A 462 -0.67 0.37 -33.42
N SER A 463 0.29 1.31 -33.43
CA SER A 463 0.47 2.34 -32.41
C SER A 463 0.42 3.73 -33.02
N PHE A 464 -0.18 4.68 -32.30
CA PHE A 464 -0.68 5.93 -32.89
C PHE A 464 -0.35 7.17 -32.06
N TRP A 465 -0.30 8.33 -32.70
CA TRP A 465 -0.35 9.61 -31.98
C TRP A 465 -1.36 10.55 -32.62
N ASP A 466 -1.90 11.45 -31.81
CA ASP A 466 -2.74 12.54 -32.29
C ASP A 466 -1.87 13.68 -32.83
N THR A 467 -1.90 13.87 -34.15
CA THR A 467 -1.12 14.87 -34.89
C THR A 467 -1.51 16.32 -34.58
N GLN A 468 -2.74 16.55 -34.08
CA GLN A 468 -3.25 17.89 -33.81
C GLN A 468 -2.90 18.31 -32.38
N THR A 469 -3.04 17.41 -31.42
CA THR A 469 -2.72 17.73 -30.01
C THR A 469 -1.23 17.66 -29.71
N SER A 470 -0.49 16.71 -30.34
CA SER A 470 0.96 16.64 -30.19
C SER A 470 1.69 17.84 -30.81
N GLY A 471 1.13 18.42 -31.87
CA GLY A 471 1.77 19.44 -32.69
C GLY A 471 2.75 18.90 -33.75
N TRP A 472 2.83 17.57 -33.93
CA TRP A 472 3.78 16.94 -34.85
C TRP A 472 3.12 16.00 -35.85
N THR A 473 3.50 16.14 -37.12
CA THR A 473 3.07 15.25 -38.21
C THR A 473 3.99 14.05 -38.43
N THR A 474 5.12 13.98 -37.72
CA THR A 474 6.15 12.94 -37.85
C THR A 474 6.48 12.28 -36.51
N SER A 475 7.07 11.10 -36.57
CA SER A 475 7.50 10.30 -35.41
C SER A 475 8.59 9.31 -35.85
N GLY A 476 9.45 8.88 -34.93
CA GLY A 476 10.41 7.79 -35.14
C GLY A 476 9.75 6.42 -35.40
N GLY A 477 8.44 6.32 -35.24
CA GLY A 477 7.61 5.22 -35.74
C GLY A 477 6.16 5.34 -35.28
N GLY A 478 5.35 4.33 -35.64
CA GLY A 478 3.89 4.36 -35.49
C GLY A 478 3.21 5.13 -36.63
N ALA A 479 1.92 5.40 -36.49
CA ALA A 479 1.14 6.15 -37.48
C ALA A 479 0.42 7.36 -36.87
N GLY A 480 0.56 8.52 -37.51
CA GLY A 480 -0.12 9.75 -37.10
C GLY A 480 -1.59 9.70 -37.49
N LYS A 481 -2.45 10.18 -36.59
CA LYS A 481 -3.89 10.27 -36.77
C LYS A 481 -4.39 11.64 -36.34
N THR A 482 -5.45 12.11 -36.98
CA THR A 482 -6.18 13.30 -36.51
C THR A 482 -6.92 12.99 -35.21
N THR A 483 -7.33 14.01 -34.46
CA THR A 483 -8.17 13.83 -33.27
C THR A 483 -9.47 13.10 -33.58
N ALA A 484 -10.09 13.39 -34.73
CA ALA A 484 -11.30 12.72 -35.16
C ALA A 484 -11.07 11.22 -35.42
N GLU A 485 -9.96 10.85 -36.07
CA GLU A 485 -9.58 9.46 -36.27
C GLU A 485 -9.23 8.77 -34.95
N MET A 486 -8.50 9.43 -34.05
CA MET A 486 -8.14 8.88 -32.73
C MET A 486 -9.34 8.63 -31.82
N LYS A 487 -10.49 9.23 -32.11
CA LYS A 487 -11.78 8.99 -31.43
C LYS A 487 -12.67 8.01 -32.18
N ASN A 488 -12.25 7.52 -33.35
CA ASN A 488 -13.01 6.58 -34.16
C ASN A 488 -12.53 5.15 -33.92
N ILE A 489 -13.42 4.25 -33.51
CA ILE A 489 -13.08 2.85 -33.21
C ILE A 489 -12.44 2.14 -34.42
N ASN A 490 -12.83 2.51 -35.65
CA ASN A 490 -12.32 1.91 -36.87
C ASN A 490 -10.85 2.24 -37.15
N THR A 491 -10.25 3.20 -36.43
CA THR A 491 -8.82 3.48 -36.50
C THR A 491 -7.97 2.40 -35.83
N PHE A 492 -8.53 1.73 -34.82
CA PHE A 492 -7.81 0.80 -33.94
C PHE A 492 -7.97 -0.66 -34.38
N ILE A 493 -7.83 -0.92 -35.68
CA ILE A 493 -7.90 -2.28 -36.25
C ILE A 493 -6.83 -3.17 -35.59
N GLY A 494 -7.26 -4.32 -35.07
CA GLY A 494 -6.39 -5.27 -34.37
C GLY A 494 -6.31 -5.06 -32.85
N TRP A 495 -6.91 -4.01 -32.30
CA TRP A 495 -7.03 -3.83 -30.86
C TRP A 495 -8.19 -4.65 -30.30
N ASN A 496 -8.07 -5.12 -29.05
CA ASN A 496 -9.09 -5.95 -28.42
C ASN A 496 -10.16 -5.11 -27.68
N PHE A 497 -11.31 -4.93 -28.34
CA PHE A 497 -12.54 -4.36 -27.77
C PHE A 497 -13.61 -5.41 -27.44
N THR A 498 -13.40 -6.68 -27.80
CA THR A 498 -14.42 -7.75 -27.68
C THR A 498 -14.35 -8.50 -26.34
N THR A 499 -13.15 -8.81 -25.87
CA THR A 499 -12.88 -9.26 -24.50
C THR A 499 -12.04 -8.16 -23.85
N PRO A 500 -12.69 -7.02 -23.54
CA PRO A 500 -12.09 -5.73 -23.81
C PRO A 500 -10.84 -5.53 -22.95
N ILE A 501 -9.71 -5.33 -23.62
CA ILE A 501 -8.57 -4.63 -23.03
C ILE A 501 -8.83 -3.12 -23.11
N TRP A 502 -9.48 -2.70 -24.19
CA TRP A 502 -9.82 -1.32 -24.48
C TRP A 502 -11.33 -1.12 -24.52
N LYS A 503 -11.77 0.08 -24.11
CA LYS A 503 -13.11 0.62 -24.36
C LYS A 503 -12.98 1.96 -25.09
N ILE A 504 -13.93 2.29 -25.96
CA ILE A 504 -13.98 3.58 -26.65
C ILE A 504 -15.44 3.93 -26.97
N CYS A 505 -15.82 5.20 -26.75
CA CYS A 505 -17.09 5.75 -27.24
C CYS A 505 -16.83 6.34 -28.64
N ASN A 506 -17.40 5.74 -29.69
CA ASN A 506 -17.09 6.10 -31.08
C ASN A 506 -17.47 7.56 -31.38
N GLY A 507 -16.47 8.38 -31.72
CA GLY A 507 -16.61 9.83 -31.93
C GLY A 507 -16.56 10.68 -30.65
N GLY A 508 -16.57 10.06 -29.46
CA GLY A 508 -16.57 10.73 -28.16
C GLY A 508 -15.17 10.96 -27.60
N ASN A 509 -14.61 9.90 -26.99
CA ASN A 509 -13.35 9.93 -26.24
C ASN A 509 -12.26 9.07 -26.90
N TYR A 510 -11.00 9.31 -26.51
CA TYR A 510 -9.89 8.41 -26.84
C TYR A 510 -10.08 7.02 -26.19
N PRO A 511 -9.49 5.95 -26.73
CA PRO A 511 -9.54 4.63 -26.11
C PRO A 511 -9.02 4.65 -24.67
N LYS A 512 -9.77 4.06 -23.73
CA LYS A 512 -9.32 3.85 -22.35
C LYS A 512 -9.20 2.36 -22.05
N LEU A 513 -8.35 2.02 -21.09
CA LEU A 513 -8.19 0.61 -20.70
C LEU A 513 -9.43 0.17 -19.92
N ALA A 514 -9.95 -1.02 -20.22
CA ALA A 514 -11.21 -1.50 -19.66
C ALA A 514 -11.18 -1.64 -18.13
N TRP A 515 -10.01 -1.88 -17.54
CA TRP A 515 -9.83 -1.96 -16.09
C TRP A 515 -9.82 -0.58 -15.41
N GLN A 516 -9.70 0.53 -16.16
CA GLN A 516 -9.78 1.90 -15.64
C GLN A 516 -11.20 2.33 -15.28
N GLN A 517 -12.11 1.41 -14.94
CA GLN A 517 -13.45 1.78 -14.47
C GLN A 517 -13.31 2.55 -13.15
N LEU A 518 -13.13 3.86 -13.30
CA LEU A 518 -12.77 4.82 -12.25
C LEU A 518 -14.00 5.47 -11.64
N LEU A 519 -15.21 5.10 -12.09
CA LEU A 519 -16.46 5.53 -11.48
C LEU A 519 -17.37 4.31 -11.36
N ALA A 520 -17.75 4.01 -10.12
CA ALA A 520 -18.80 3.05 -9.83
C ALA A 520 -20.08 3.54 -10.52
N GLY A 521 -20.51 2.88 -11.60
CA GLY A 521 -21.59 3.38 -12.46
C GLY A 521 -21.25 3.51 -13.94
N ASP A 522 -19.97 3.55 -14.34
CA ASP A 522 -19.54 3.71 -15.74
C ASP A 522 -19.38 2.31 -16.37
N PHE A 523 -20.48 1.80 -16.96
CA PHE A 523 -20.60 0.43 -17.43
C PHE A 523 -20.29 0.30 -18.91
N VAL A 524 -20.87 1.18 -19.72
CA VAL A 524 -21.01 1.00 -21.16
C VAL A 524 -19.88 1.69 -21.90
N ASN A 525 -19.69 2.98 -21.65
CA ASN A 525 -18.75 3.83 -22.38
C ASN A 525 -17.82 4.54 -21.40
N PRO A 526 -16.51 4.64 -21.68
CA PRO A 526 -15.54 5.27 -20.76
C PRO A 526 -15.60 6.81 -20.81
N ASP A 527 -16.81 7.36 -20.81
CA ASP A 527 -17.17 8.77 -20.88
C ASP A 527 -17.76 9.31 -19.56
N GLY A 528 -17.68 8.54 -18.48
CA GLY A 528 -18.24 8.87 -17.18
C GLY A 528 -19.64 8.29 -17.01
N VAL A 529 -20.20 8.39 -15.80
CA VAL A 529 -21.54 7.83 -15.52
C VAL A 529 -22.61 8.72 -16.15
N GLY A 530 -23.20 8.21 -17.22
CA GLY A 530 -24.15 8.95 -18.04
C GLY A 530 -25.32 8.12 -18.53
N TYR A 531 -25.99 8.66 -19.54
CA TYR A 531 -27.27 8.16 -20.03
C TYR A 531 -27.25 6.68 -20.44
N TYR A 532 -26.20 6.26 -21.16
CA TYR A 532 -26.05 4.88 -21.61
C TYR A 532 -25.80 3.92 -20.44
N ASP A 533 -25.13 4.38 -19.39
CA ASP A 533 -24.90 3.60 -18.18
C ASP A 533 -26.17 3.47 -17.35
N LEU A 534 -27.01 4.51 -17.30
CA LEU A 534 -28.31 4.43 -16.65
C LEU A 534 -29.19 3.41 -17.37
N ALA A 535 -29.24 3.44 -18.70
CA ALA A 535 -29.98 2.46 -19.48
C ALA A 535 -29.49 1.03 -19.20
N TYR A 536 -28.19 0.79 -19.19
CA TYR A 536 -27.61 -0.51 -18.82
C TYR A 536 -27.95 -0.89 -17.37
N PHE A 537 -27.78 0.02 -16.41
CA PHE A 537 -28.09 -0.20 -15.01
C PHE A 537 -29.57 -0.58 -14.81
N THR A 538 -30.48 0.11 -15.49
CA THR A 538 -31.93 -0.18 -15.44
C THR A 538 -32.26 -1.55 -16.03
N ASP A 539 -31.59 -1.95 -17.11
CA ASP A 539 -31.76 -3.27 -17.73
C ASP A 539 -31.25 -4.39 -16.81
N GLN A 540 -30.10 -4.21 -16.16
CA GLN A 540 -29.56 -5.19 -15.23
C GLN A 540 -30.38 -5.31 -13.93
N TRP A 541 -30.98 -4.20 -13.47
CA TRP A 541 -31.91 -4.20 -12.34
C TRP A 541 -33.16 -5.04 -12.62
N LEU A 542 -33.70 -4.97 -13.84
CA LEU A 542 -34.87 -5.74 -14.25
C LEU A 542 -34.64 -7.26 -14.18
N PHE A 543 -33.41 -7.72 -14.34
CA PHE A 543 -33.07 -9.14 -14.29
C PHE A 543 -32.49 -9.61 -12.94
N GLU A 544 -32.48 -8.73 -11.92
CA GLU A 544 -31.82 -8.94 -10.62
C GLU A 544 -30.38 -9.45 -10.74
N LYS A 545 -29.69 -9.08 -11.83
CA LYS A 545 -28.36 -9.58 -12.16
C LYS A 545 -27.53 -8.44 -12.69
N LEU A 546 -26.57 -7.99 -11.89
CA LEU A 546 -25.36 -7.37 -12.40
C LEU A 546 -24.26 -8.43 -12.41
N SER A 547 -23.43 -8.46 -13.45
CA SER A 547 -22.18 -9.24 -13.43
C SER A 547 -21.13 -8.67 -12.45
N TYR A 548 -21.37 -7.48 -11.87
CA TYR A 548 -20.47 -6.76 -10.98
C TYR A 548 -21.25 -5.82 -10.03
N ASP A 549 -21.08 -6.00 -8.72
CA ASP A 549 -21.67 -5.15 -7.68
C ASP A 549 -20.99 -3.77 -7.66
N ILE A 550 -21.78 -2.69 -7.69
CA ILE A 550 -21.29 -1.31 -7.78
C ILE A 550 -21.07 -0.74 -6.39
N PHE A 551 -21.79 -1.27 -5.39
CA PHE A 551 -21.59 -0.97 -3.98
C PHE A 551 -20.79 -2.09 -3.30
N SER A 552 -19.49 -1.88 -3.15
CA SER A 552 -18.57 -2.84 -2.51
C SER A 552 -18.91 -3.23 -1.06
N GLY A 553 -19.94 -2.64 -0.45
CA GLY A 553 -20.37 -2.89 0.93
C GLY A 553 -21.55 -3.85 1.11
N SER A 554 -22.26 -4.28 0.06
CA SER A 554 -23.32 -5.31 0.17
C SER A 554 -22.87 -6.69 -0.31
N GLY A 555 -22.15 -6.79 -1.43
CA GLY A 555 -21.59 -8.05 -1.92
C GLY A 555 -22.62 -9.17 -2.12
N ASP A 556 -23.91 -8.85 -2.24
CA ASP A 556 -25.01 -9.81 -2.28
C ASP A 556 -25.35 -10.25 -3.71
N GLY A 557 -24.74 -9.62 -4.72
CA GLY A 557 -24.94 -9.94 -6.13
C GLY A 557 -26.31 -9.57 -6.67
N VAL A 558 -27.07 -8.75 -5.93
CA VAL A 558 -28.43 -8.31 -6.29
C VAL A 558 -28.44 -6.81 -6.48
N VAL A 559 -28.82 -6.37 -7.68
CA VAL A 559 -28.98 -4.94 -7.99
C VAL A 559 -30.06 -4.33 -7.12
N ASN A 560 -29.70 -3.40 -6.24
CA ASN A 560 -30.63 -2.81 -5.29
C ASN A 560 -30.39 -1.31 -5.04
N PHE A 561 -31.19 -0.72 -4.15
CA PHE A 561 -31.18 0.71 -3.85
C PHE A 561 -29.83 1.27 -3.40
N ARG A 562 -28.94 0.43 -2.86
CA ARG A 562 -27.58 0.83 -2.48
C ARG A 562 -26.71 1.03 -3.72
N ASP A 563 -26.86 0.17 -4.74
CA ASP A 563 -26.18 0.32 -6.03
C ASP A 563 -26.61 1.59 -6.74
N PHE A 564 -27.92 1.91 -6.73
CA PHE A 564 -28.42 3.14 -7.34
C PHE A 564 -27.90 4.38 -6.61
N ALA A 565 -27.78 4.34 -5.29
CA ALA A 565 -27.21 5.45 -4.53
C ALA A 565 -25.76 5.74 -4.93
N VAL A 566 -24.96 4.69 -5.18
CA VAL A 566 -23.60 4.85 -5.70
C VAL A 566 -23.61 5.41 -7.11
N PHE A 567 -24.42 4.84 -8.01
CA PHE A 567 -24.59 5.30 -9.39
C PHE A 567 -25.00 6.78 -9.47
N ALA A 568 -25.97 7.19 -8.65
CA ALA A 568 -26.46 8.57 -8.62
C ALA A 568 -25.40 9.55 -8.10
N ASN A 569 -24.57 9.14 -7.14
CA ASN A 569 -23.48 9.96 -6.62
C ASN A 569 -22.34 10.18 -7.63
N THR A 570 -22.16 9.23 -8.55
CA THR A 570 -21.13 9.30 -9.61
C THR A 570 -21.66 9.88 -10.93
N TRP A 571 -22.97 10.13 -11.03
CA TRP A 571 -23.64 10.74 -12.17
C TRP A 571 -23.04 12.10 -12.56
N GLN A 572 -22.73 12.23 -13.86
CA GLN A 572 -22.10 13.44 -14.40
C GLN A 572 -23.04 14.30 -15.27
N GLY A 573 -24.27 13.86 -15.53
CA GLY A 573 -25.31 14.68 -16.14
C GLY A 573 -25.90 15.73 -15.19
N ASP A 574 -26.96 16.44 -15.61
CA ASP A 574 -27.61 17.46 -14.77
C ASP A 574 -28.09 16.84 -13.44
N LYS A 575 -27.49 17.32 -12.34
CA LYS A 575 -27.66 16.76 -11.00
C LYS A 575 -28.99 17.13 -10.37
N VAL A 576 -29.68 18.17 -10.87
CA VAL A 576 -30.90 18.67 -10.23
C VAL A 576 -32.02 17.62 -10.31
N GLN A 577 -32.27 17.05 -11.49
CA GLN A 577 -33.36 16.08 -11.68
C GLN A 577 -33.10 14.74 -10.98
N LEU A 578 -31.87 14.22 -11.05
CA LEU A 578 -31.52 12.94 -10.41
C LEU A 578 -31.46 13.05 -8.88
N ALA A 579 -30.96 14.18 -8.34
CA ALA A 579 -30.93 14.43 -6.90
C ALA A 579 -32.34 14.74 -6.35
N GLU A 580 -33.19 15.47 -7.08
CA GLU A 580 -34.60 15.66 -6.72
C GLU A 580 -35.34 14.32 -6.68
N LEU A 581 -35.11 13.43 -7.66
CA LEU A 581 -35.70 12.09 -7.69
C LEU A 581 -35.20 11.22 -6.52
N ALA A 582 -33.88 11.15 -6.29
CA ALA A 582 -33.31 10.42 -5.17
C ALA A 582 -33.77 10.97 -3.79
N SER A 583 -33.93 12.29 -3.67
CA SER A 583 -34.41 12.93 -2.43
C SER A 583 -35.89 12.69 -2.12
N GLN A 584 -36.70 12.43 -3.16
CA GLN A 584 -38.11 12.07 -3.00
C GLN A 584 -38.26 10.63 -2.49
N TRP A 585 -37.33 9.74 -2.83
CA TRP A 585 -37.32 8.33 -2.42
C TRP A 585 -36.78 8.09 -0.99
N LEU A 586 -36.00 9.04 -0.45
CA LEU A 586 -35.48 9.00 0.92
C LEU A 586 -36.46 9.50 2.00
N LYS A 587 -37.67 9.91 1.62
CA LYS A 587 -38.70 10.38 2.56
C LYS A 587 -39.63 9.22 2.94
N PRO A 588 -39.55 8.65 4.16
CA PRO A 588 -40.33 7.48 4.54
C PRO A 588 -41.84 7.73 4.71
N SER A 589 -42.31 8.96 4.44
CA SER A 589 -43.59 9.47 4.97
C SER A 589 -44.38 10.37 4.00
N ILE A 590 -44.05 10.39 2.71
CA ILE A 590 -44.86 11.12 1.72
C ILE A 590 -45.34 10.14 0.65
N CYS A 591 -46.62 9.77 0.74
CA CYS A 591 -47.41 9.41 -0.43
C CYS A 591 -47.47 10.60 -1.41
N CYS A 592 -47.67 10.28 -2.69
CA CYS A 592 -47.94 11.14 -3.86
C CYS A 592 -46.67 11.63 -4.58
N VAL A 593 -46.44 11.44 -5.90
CA VAL A 593 -47.35 11.30 -7.05
C VAL A 593 -46.77 10.31 -8.08
N ASP A 594 -47.63 9.46 -8.60
CA ASP A 594 -47.45 8.48 -9.70
C ASP A 594 -46.97 9.18 -11.00
N ILE A 595 -45.91 8.67 -11.63
CA ILE A 595 -45.28 9.26 -12.83
C ILE A 595 -45.72 8.53 -14.12
N ALA A 596 -46.36 7.34 -14.04
CA ALA A 596 -46.86 6.60 -15.20
C ALA A 596 -48.40 6.43 -15.16
N PRO A 597 -49.17 7.27 -15.88
CA PRO A 597 -50.63 7.33 -15.77
C PRO A 597 -51.40 6.09 -16.30
N ALA A 598 -50.73 4.99 -16.61
CA ALA A 598 -51.35 3.73 -17.02
C ALA A 598 -51.38 2.65 -15.92
N GLY A 599 -50.68 2.87 -14.78
CA GLY A 599 -50.59 1.94 -13.66
C GLY A 599 -51.45 2.34 -12.45
N GLY A 600 -51.45 3.61 -12.06
CA GLY A 600 -52.48 4.20 -11.20
C GLY A 600 -52.67 3.56 -9.82
N ASP A 601 -51.71 2.80 -9.30
CA ASP A 601 -51.86 2.07 -8.02
C ASP A 601 -51.36 2.88 -6.81
N GLY A 602 -50.82 4.08 -7.06
CA GLY A 602 -50.33 4.98 -6.01
C GLY A 602 -49.03 4.50 -5.35
N ILE A 603 -48.35 3.52 -5.95
CA ILE A 603 -47.08 2.98 -5.45
C ILE A 603 -46.04 3.14 -6.57
N VAL A 604 -44.97 3.91 -6.29
CA VAL A 604 -43.83 4.00 -7.20
C VAL A 604 -43.18 2.61 -7.32
N ASN A 605 -43.29 2.00 -8.50
CA ASN A 605 -42.86 0.63 -8.75
C ASN A 605 -42.10 0.50 -10.10
N PHE A 606 -41.85 -0.74 -10.52
CA PHE A 606 -41.05 -1.06 -11.71
C PHE A 606 -41.61 -0.44 -13.01
N ALA A 607 -42.93 -0.30 -13.14
CA ALA A 607 -43.56 0.29 -14.32
C ALA A 607 -43.29 1.80 -14.44
N ASP A 608 -43.18 2.50 -13.30
CA ASP A 608 -42.89 3.94 -13.26
C ASP A 608 -41.46 4.24 -13.66
N PHE A 609 -40.51 3.42 -13.19
CA PHE A 609 -39.09 3.57 -13.52
C PHE A 609 -38.81 3.25 -15.00
N ALA A 610 -39.47 2.25 -15.57
CA ALA A 610 -39.38 1.92 -16.99
C ALA A 610 -39.98 3.02 -17.89
N ALA A 611 -41.14 3.58 -17.50
CA ALA A 611 -41.76 4.71 -18.20
C ALA A 611 -40.90 5.99 -18.14
N LEU A 612 -40.23 6.24 -17.01
CA LEU A 612 -39.29 7.35 -16.85
C LEU A 612 -38.07 7.17 -17.76
N ALA A 613 -37.46 5.98 -17.79
CA ALA A 613 -36.32 5.69 -18.66
C ALA A 613 -36.67 5.84 -20.16
N GLU A 614 -37.85 5.38 -20.58
CA GLU A 614 -38.34 5.54 -21.95
C GLU A 614 -38.67 6.99 -22.35
N ASN A 615 -39.22 7.80 -21.44
CA ASN A 615 -39.50 9.21 -21.73
C ASN A 615 -38.20 10.04 -21.75
N TRP A 616 -37.25 9.71 -20.88
CA TRP A 616 -35.92 10.33 -20.87
C TRP A 616 -35.11 9.97 -22.14
N LEU A 617 -35.26 8.76 -22.69
CA LEU A 617 -34.72 8.34 -24.02
C LEU A 617 -35.20 9.26 -25.15
N LYS A 618 -36.39 9.85 -25.02
CA LYS A 618 -37.04 10.66 -26.06
C LYS A 618 -36.77 12.16 -25.90
N GLY A 619 -36.07 12.57 -24.83
CA GLY A 619 -35.68 13.97 -24.59
C GLY A 619 -36.84 14.92 -24.29
N THR A 620 -37.96 14.42 -23.77
CA THR A 620 -39.15 15.21 -23.42
C THR A 620 -39.43 15.17 -21.93
#